data_AF-A0A9P6P8Q6-F1
#
_entry.id   AF-A0A9P6P8Q6-F1
#
_cell.length_a   1.000
_cell.length_b   1.000
_cell.length_c   1.000
_cell.angle_alpha   90.00
_cell.angle_beta   90.00
_cell.angle_gamma   90.00
#
_symmetry.space_group_name_H-M   'P 1'
#
loop_
_entity.id
_entity.type
_entity.pdbx_description
1 polymer ?
#
loop_
_entity_poly.entity_id
_entity_poly.type
_entity_poly.pdbx_seq_one_letter_code
_entity_poly.pdbx_strand_id
1 'polypeptide(L)'
;MHDALSAWNQQVNLGFVLKEIRDEFAQRPPTKRGEDTYSSRPPPPLPTQPAETMNLNRSSAEVEELLTNDFAFEMFFNSLERVQNLKTVQEELRNGNENLAHKNLGREDQLLKLRAEVGDMDKEYKALKAEFEGKERQQQEAFSRFTASTVLTRLKASVYESDELSESVAQSFLDGNLDHDSFVKQFRELRKVYHLRASKLERAQKDRLFTL
;
A
#
# COMPACT_ATOMS: atom_id res chain seq x y z
N MET A 1 -17.69 0.50 0.07
CA MET A 1 -16.86 0.12 1.23
C MET A 1 -16.68 -1.38 1.08
N HIS A 2 -15.45 -1.86 0.86
CA HIS A 2 -15.20 -3.25 0.47
C HIS A 2 -15.62 -4.18 1.63
N ASP A 3 -16.56 -5.09 1.39
CA ASP A 3 -17.15 -5.95 2.43
C ASP A 3 -16.10 -6.78 3.19
N ALA A 4 -14.97 -7.10 2.55
CA ALA A 4 -13.87 -7.83 3.18
C ALA A 4 -13.14 -7.04 4.29
N LEU A 5 -13.14 -5.70 4.24
CA LEU A 5 -12.61 -4.85 5.32
C LEU A 5 -13.61 -4.74 6.48
N SER A 6 -14.90 -4.79 6.16
CA SER A 6 -15.99 -4.75 7.14
C SER A 6 -16.08 -6.02 7.99
N ALA A 7 -15.61 -7.15 7.45
CA ALA A 7 -15.65 -8.48 8.07
C ALA A 7 -14.24 -9.04 8.40
N TRP A 8 -13.27 -8.15 8.65
CA TRP A 8 -11.88 -8.55 8.87
C TRP A 8 -11.73 -9.52 10.06
N ASN A 9 -11.07 -10.66 9.82
CA ASN A 9 -10.68 -11.63 10.83
C ASN A 9 -9.27 -12.20 10.52
N GLN A 10 -8.68 -12.96 11.46
CA GLN A 10 -7.33 -13.52 11.31
C GLN A 10 -7.16 -14.54 10.16
N GLN A 11 -8.25 -14.98 9.54
CA GLN A 11 -8.23 -15.89 8.38
C GLN A 11 -8.21 -15.14 7.04
N VAL A 12 -8.39 -13.82 7.04
CA VAL A 12 -8.37 -13.01 5.82
C VAL A 12 -6.92 -12.71 5.41
N ASN A 13 -6.52 -13.17 4.22
CA ASN A 13 -5.19 -12.90 3.68
C ASN A 13 -5.09 -11.43 3.24
N LEU A 14 -4.36 -10.64 4.02
CA LEU A 14 -4.17 -9.21 3.78
C LEU A 14 -3.58 -8.92 2.39
N GLY A 15 -2.70 -9.78 1.88
CA GLY A 15 -2.10 -9.62 0.56
C GLY A 15 -3.11 -9.73 -0.58
N PHE A 16 -4.11 -10.60 -0.43
CA PHE A 16 -5.19 -10.73 -1.41
C PHE A 16 -6.13 -9.50 -1.38
N VAL A 17 -6.52 -9.05 -0.19
CA VAL A 17 -7.38 -7.87 -0.01
C VAL A 17 -6.72 -6.60 -0.55
N LEU A 18 -5.43 -6.40 -0.30
CA LEU A 18 -4.69 -5.25 -0.83
C LEU A 18 -4.59 -5.29 -2.36
N LYS A 19 -4.47 -6.49 -2.95
CA LYS A 19 -4.46 -6.67 -4.40
C LYS A 19 -5.83 -6.36 -5.00
N GLU A 20 -6.90 -6.85 -4.39
CA GLU A 20 -8.28 -6.53 -4.81
C GLU A 20 -8.57 -5.04 -4.73
N ILE A 21 -8.24 -4.36 -3.62
CA ILE A 21 -8.45 -2.92 -3.47
C ILE A 21 -7.66 -2.13 -4.51
N ARG A 22 -6.40 -2.52 -4.77
CA ARG A 22 -5.57 -1.89 -5.80
C ARG A 22 -6.17 -2.07 -7.19
N ASP A 23 -6.59 -3.29 -7.51
CA ASP A 23 -7.15 -3.62 -8.83
C ASP A 23 -8.53 -2.95 -9.00
N GLU A 24 -9.33 -2.82 -7.93
CA GLU A 24 -10.58 -2.05 -7.89
C GLU A 24 -10.32 -0.56 -8.10
N PHE A 25 -9.34 0.04 -7.42
CA PHE A 25 -9.03 1.47 -7.56
C PHE A 25 -8.38 1.81 -8.91
N ALA A 26 -7.72 0.84 -9.56
CA ALA A 26 -7.23 1.01 -10.92
C ALA A 26 -8.38 1.06 -11.96
N GLN A 27 -9.46 0.31 -11.73
CA GLN A 27 -10.64 0.29 -12.62
C GLN A 27 -11.66 1.37 -12.27
N ARG A 28 -11.78 1.72 -10.98
CA ARG A 28 -12.71 2.70 -10.42
C ARG A 28 -11.94 3.57 -9.43
N PRO A 29 -11.21 4.58 -9.91
CA PRO A 29 -10.51 5.48 -9.01
C PRO A 29 -11.53 6.11 -8.04
N PRO A 30 -11.21 6.18 -6.74
CA PRO A 30 -12.09 6.81 -5.77
C PRO A 30 -12.34 8.25 -6.21
N THR A 31 -13.57 8.54 -6.61
CA THR A 31 -13.99 9.90 -6.88
C THR A 31 -13.81 10.67 -5.58
N LYS A 32 -13.01 11.74 -5.60
CA LYS A 32 -12.95 12.69 -4.49
C LYS A 32 -14.37 13.19 -4.23
N ARG A 33 -15.07 12.61 -3.26
CA ARG A 33 -16.26 13.23 -2.67
C ARG A 33 -15.76 14.46 -1.94
N GLY A 34 -15.62 15.58 -2.65
CA GLY A 34 -15.45 16.89 -2.01
C GLY A 34 -14.55 17.92 -2.66
N GLU A 35 -14.10 17.79 -3.92
CA GLU A 35 -13.44 18.95 -4.58
C GLU A 35 -14.38 19.75 -5.50
N ASP A 36 -15.45 19.16 -6.05
CA ASP A 36 -16.34 19.87 -6.98
C ASP A 36 -17.68 20.32 -6.39
N THR A 37 -17.96 20.03 -5.12
CA THR A 37 -19.30 20.27 -4.54
C THR A 37 -19.56 21.71 -4.11
N TYR A 38 -18.54 22.54 -3.95
CA TYR A 38 -18.73 23.97 -3.66
C TYR A 38 -18.79 24.83 -4.92
N SER A 39 -18.08 24.44 -5.99
CA SER A 39 -18.03 25.21 -7.25
C SER A 39 -19.21 24.94 -8.18
N SER A 40 -19.93 23.83 -7.98
CA SER A 40 -21.01 23.38 -8.87
C SER A 40 -22.39 23.34 -8.21
N ARG A 41 -22.55 23.85 -6.98
CA ARG A 41 -23.90 24.02 -6.43
C ARG A 41 -24.54 25.16 -7.21
N PRO A 42 -25.55 24.92 -8.06
CA PRO A 42 -26.25 26.02 -8.70
C PRO A 42 -26.72 26.95 -7.58
N PRO A 43 -26.57 28.29 -7.75
CA PRO A 43 -27.15 29.22 -6.79
C PRO A 43 -28.61 28.81 -6.58
N PRO A 44 -29.13 28.84 -5.34
CA PRO A 44 -30.53 28.55 -5.11
C PRO A 44 -31.34 29.37 -6.13
N PRO A 45 -32.30 28.74 -6.85
CA PRO A 45 -32.97 29.40 -7.95
C PRO A 45 -33.54 30.72 -7.45
N LEU A 46 -32.97 31.83 -7.93
CA LEU A 46 -33.58 33.13 -7.74
C LEU A 46 -34.95 33.06 -8.42
N PRO A 47 -36.03 33.57 -7.82
CA PRO A 47 -37.32 33.60 -8.48
C PRO A 47 -37.21 34.43 -9.77
N THR A 48 -36.99 33.79 -10.91
CA THR A 48 -36.81 34.44 -12.23
C THR A 48 -38.12 34.82 -12.89
N GLN A 49 -39.25 34.61 -12.21
CA GLN A 49 -40.52 35.11 -12.74
C GLN A 49 -40.59 36.63 -12.50
N PRO A 50 -40.70 37.44 -13.57
CA PRO A 50 -41.10 38.83 -13.39
C PRO A 50 -42.41 38.78 -12.62
N ALA A 51 -42.55 39.63 -11.60
CA ALA A 51 -43.74 39.70 -10.75
C ALA A 51 -45.00 39.55 -11.61
N GLU A 52 -45.55 38.34 -11.69
CA GLU A 52 -46.95 38.15 -12.03
C GLU A 52 -47.64 39.06 -11.05
N THR A 53 -48.19 40.13 -11.61
CA THR A 53 -48.63 41.33 -10.89
C THR A 53 -49.18 40.90 -9.55
N MET A 54 -48.47 41.24 -8.47
CA MET A 54 -48.94 40.98 -7.11
C MET A 54 -50.40 41.37 -7.13
N ASN A 55 -51.30 40.41 -6.93
CA ASN A 55 -52.73 40.65 -7.05
C ASN A 55 -53.11 41.44 -5.79
N LEU A 56 -52.79 42.73 -5.82
CA LEU A 56 -53.01 43.70 -4.76
C LEU A 56 -54.52 43.99 -4.80
N ASN A 57 -55.31 43.09 -4.21
CA ASN A 57 -56.69 43.35 -3.84
C ASN A 57 -56.71 44.43 -2.74
N ARG A 58 -56.29 45.65 -3.08
CA ARG A 58 -56.12 46.78 -2.18
C ARG A 58 -56.76 48.01 -2.78
N SER A 59 -57.29 48.85 -1.90
CA SER A 59 -57.91 50.12 -2.27
C SER A 59 -56.85 51.16 -2.66
N SER A 60 -57.26 52.18 -3.43
CA SER A 60 -56.35 53.27 -3.86
C SER A 60 -55.70 54.00 -2.68
N ALA A 61 -56.43 54.15 -1.56
CA ALA A 61 -55.92 54.82 -0.36
C ALA A 61 -54.83 53.99 0.35
N GLU A 62 -54.98 52.66 0.42
CA GLU A 62 -53.94 51.78 0.99
C GLU A 62 -52.67 51.78 0.12
N VAL A 63 -52.81 51.88 -1.21
CA VAL A 63 -51.65 51.97 -2.11
C VAL A 63 -50.92 53.30 -1.95
N GLU A 64 -51.63 54.42 -1.80
CA GLU A 64 -51.00 55.72 -1.51
C GLU A 64 -50.29 55.73 -0.15
N GLU A 65 -50.88 55.08 0.87
CA GLU A 65 -50.24 54.91 2.17
C GLU A 65 -48.95 54.08 2.07
N LEU A 66 -48.97 52.98 1.32
CA LEU A 66 -47.78 52.16 1.05
C LEU A 66 -46.70 52.90 0.24
N LEU A 67 -47.08 53.84 -0.64
CA LEU A 67 -46.12 54.63 -1.42
C LEU A 67 -45.53 55.81 -0.62
N THR A 68 -46.23 56.29 0.40
CA THR A 68 -45.84 57.48 1.18
C THR A 68 -45.17 57.12 2.51
N ASN A 69 -45.42 55.92 3.04
CA ASN A 69 -44.89 55.47 4.31
C ASN A 69 -44.03 54.20 4.16
N ASP A 70 -42.71 54.38 4.24
CA ASP A 70 -41.71 53.31 4.15
C ASP A 70 -41.93 52.19 5.17
N PHE A 71 -42.42 52.52 6.37
CA PHE A 71 -42.68 51.50 7.40
C PHE A 71 -43.89 50.63 7.03
N ALA A 72 -44.94 51.23 6.47
CA ALA A 72 -46.12 50.50 6.00
C ALA A 72 -45.74 49.60 4.82
N PHE A 73 -44.89 50.10 3.91
CA PHE A 73 -44.34 49.31 2.81
C PHE A 73 -43.51 48.14 3.31
N GLU A 74 -42.57 48.35 4.23
CA GLU A 74 -41.74 47.29 4.80
C GLU A 74 -42.59 46.21 5.49
N MET A 75 -43.58 46.61 6.29
CA MET A 75 -44.51 45.66 6.93
C MET A 75 -45.27 44.84 5.89
N PHE A 76 -45.77 45.48 4.84
CA PHE A 76 -46.44 44.80 3.74
C PHE A 76 -45.50 43.86 2.98
N PHE A 77 -44.32 44.33 2.59
CA PHE A 77 -43.30 43.55 1.89
C PHE A 77 -42.89 42.31 2.67
N ASN A 78 -42.68 42.46 3.98
CA ASN A 78 -42.33 41.36 4.88
C ASN A 78 -43.52 40.43 5.20
N SER A 79 -44.75 40.86 4.95
CA SER A 79 -45.96 40.02 5.05
C SER A 79 -46.19 39.15 3.82
N LEU A 80 -45.53 39.44 2.69
CA LEU A 80 -45.68 38.67 1.46
C LEU A 80 -45.16 37.24 1.67
N GLU A 81 -46.01 36.26 1.38
CA GLU A 81 -45.68 34.83 1.52
C GLU A 81 -44.37 34.46 0.80
N ARG A 82 -44.16 35.00 -0.41
CA ARG A 82 -42.91 34.82 -1.15
C ARG A 82 -41.68 35.33 -0.39
N VAL A 83 -41.78 36.49 0.26
CA VAL A 83 -40.67 37.10 1.02
C VAL A 83 -40.43 36.30 2.30
N GLN A 84 -41.49 35.86 2.98
CA GLN A 84 -41.37 34.98 4.15
C GLN A 84 -40.71 33.65 3.79
N ASN A 85 -41.16 32.98 2.72
CA ASN A 85 -40.58 31.73 2.24
C ASN A 85 -39.09 31.89 1.90
N LEU A 86 -38.71 32.98 1.22
CA LEU A 86 -37.30 33.26 0.94
C LEU A 86 -36.46 33.47 2.20
N LYS A 87 -36.98 34.21 3.19
CA LYS A 87 -36.29 34.41 4.48
C LYS A 87 -36.12 33.09 5.24
N THR A 88 -37.15 32.24 5.26
CA THR A 88 -37.08 30.91 5.86
C THR A 88 -36.00 30.05 5.18
N VAL A 89 -35.99 29.98 3.85
CA VAL A 89 -34.96 29.23 3.10
C VAL A 89 -33.56 29.78 3.37
N GLN A 90 -33.40 31.10 3.45
CA GLN A 90 -32.13 31.73 3.79
C GLN A 90 -31.65 31.33 5.19
N GLU A 91 -32.54 31.34 6.18
CA GLU A 91 -32.23 30.95 7.56
C GLU A 91 -31.91 29.46 7.67
N GLU A 92 -32.67 28.60 7.02
CA GLU A 92 -32.38 27.16 6.95
C GLU A 92 -31.00 26.88 6.34
N LEU A 93 -30.66 27.58 5.25
CA LEU A 93 -29.34 27.46 4.62
C LEU A 93 -28.21 27.96 5.53
N ARG A 94 -28.42 29.09 6.21
CA ARG A 94 -27.46 29.65 7.17
C ARG A 94 -27.21 28.66 8.32
N ASN A 95 -28.28 28.18 8.95
CA ASN A 95 -28.20 27.25 10.08
C ASN A 95 -27.60 25.91 9.64
N GLY A 96 -27.92 25.45 8.43
CA GLY A 96 -27.35 24.24 7.84
C GLY A 96 -25.84 24.36 7.62
N ASN A 97 -25.37 25.51 7.11
CA ASN A 97 -23.95 25.78 6.91
C ASN A 97 -23.20 25.88 8.25
N GLU A 98 -23.76 26.61 9.21
CA GLU A 98 -23.20 26.74 10.56
C GLU A 98 -23.06 25.36 11.25
N ASN A 99 -24.10 24.55 11.20
CA ASN A 99 -24.07 23.20 11.76
C ASN A 99 -23.02 22.30 11.06
N LEU A 100 -22.88 22.43 9.73
CA LEU A 100 -21.84 21.71 8.99
C LEU A 100 -20.43 22.17 9.40
N ALA A 101 -20.21 23.48 9.55
CA ALA A 101 -18.94 24.03 10.01
C ALA A 101 -18.58 23.52 11.41
N HIS A 102 -19.53 23.53 12.35
CA HIS A 102 -19.31 22.98 13.69
C HIS A 102 -19.00 21.48 13.67
N LYS A 103 -19.71 20.69 12.85
CA LYS A 103 -19.41 19.25 12.70
C LYS A 103 -18.03 19.00 12.10
N ASN A 104 -17.61 19.82 11.15
CA ASN A 104 -16.28 19.70 10.54
C ASN A 104 -15.18 20.05 11.55
N LEU A 105 -15.32 21.18 12.26
CA LEU A 105 -14.38 21.60 13.30
C LEU A 105 -14.32 20.58 14.45
N GLY A 106 -15.46 20.02 14.86
CA GLY A 106 -15.51 18.98 15.90
C GLY A 106 -14.76 17.69 15.55
N ARG A 107 -14.50 17.43 14.26
CA ARG A 107 -13.75 16.26 13.78
C ARG A 107 -12.27 16.55 13.51
N GLU A 108 -11.89 17.81 13.42
CA GLU A 108 -10.53 18.23 13.06
C GLU A 108 -9.49 17.61 13.99
N ASP A 109 -9.71 17.73 15.30
CA ASP A 109 -8.77 17.29 16.32
C ASP A 109 -8.58 15.75 16.30
N GLN A 110 -9.66 15.00 16.06
CA GLN A 110 -9.60 13.55 15.89
C GLN A 110 -8.84 13.15 14.63
N LEU A 111 -9.08 13.85 13.50
CA LEU A 111 -8.39 13.58 12.24
C LEU A 111 -6.89 13.87 12.35
N LEU A 112 -6.51 14.96 13.02
CA LEU A 112 -5.10 15.30 13.26
C LEU A 112 -4.40 14.24 14.10
N LYS A 113 -5.04 13.77 15.18
CA LYS A 113 -4.53 12.68 16.03
C LYS A 113 -4.34 11.39 15.24
N LEU A 114 -5.37 10.96 14.50
CA LEU A 114 -5.30 9.73 13.71
C LEU A 114 -4.23 9.82 12.62
N ARG A 115 -4.09 10.99 11.98
CA ARG A 115 -3.03 11.22 10.99
C ARG A 115 -1.63 11.14 11.61
N ALA A 116 -1.44 11.67 12.82
CA ALA A 116 -0.18 11.57 13.54
C ALA A 116 0.14 10.11 13.90
N GLU A 117 -0.84 9.38 14.45
CA GLU A 117 -0.71 7.96 14.81
C GLU A 117 -0.34 7.09 13.60
N VAL A 118 -1.04 7.24 12.48
CA VAL A 118 -0.71 6.55 11.23
C VAL A 118 0.68 6.91 10.75
N GLY A 119 1.08 8.18 10.89
CA GLY A 119 2.42 8.65 10.54
C GLY A 119 3.51 8.00 11.40
N ASP A 120 3.26 7.80 12.69
CA ASP A 120 4.22 7.16 13.60
C ASP A 120 4.29 5.64 13.37
N MET A 121 3.15 4.97 13.16
CA MET A 121 3.11 3.56 12.77
C MET A 121 3.83 3.30 11.44
N ASP A 122 3.69 4.17 10.44
CA ASP A 122 4.40 4.04 9.17
C ASP A 122 5.93 4.18 9.33
N LYS A 123 6.39 5.08 10.21
CA LYS A 123 7.82 5.19 10.54
C LYS A 123 8.34 3.92 11.21
N GLU A 124 7.61 3.40 12.19
CA GLU A 124 7.98 2.16 12.89
C GLU A 124 8.03 0.97 11.92
N TYR A 125 7.00 0.84 11.07
CA TYR A 125 6.95 -0.19 10.03
C TYR A 125 8.17 -0.11 9.10
N LYS A 126 8.52 1.09 8.62
CA LYS A 126 9.69 1.29 7.74
C LYS A 126 11.00 0.94 8.44
N ALA A 127 11.16 1.29 9.71
CA ALA A 127 12.33 0.93 10.49
C ALA A 127 12.45 -0.60 10.65
N LEU A 128 11.35 -1.25 11.04
CA LEU A 128 11.32 -2.71 11.23
C LEU A 128 11.54 -3.46 9.92
N LYS A 129 10.99 -2.97 8.81
CA LYS A 129 11.23 -3.50 7.47
C LYS A 129 12.70 -3.41 7.08
N ALA A 130 13.35 -2.27 7.32
CA ALA A 130 14.77 -2.10 7.03
C ALA A 130 15.64 -3.06 7.87
N GLU A 131 15.30 -3.26 9.15
CA GLU A 131 15.98 -4.27 9.98
C GLU A 131 15.78 -5.69 9.46
N PHE A 132 14.55 -6.03 9.05
CA PHE A 132 14.22 -7.34 8.49
C PHE A 132 15.03 -7.60 7.22
N GLU A 133 15.02 -6.68 6.26
CA GLU A 133 15.81 -6.78 5.02
C GLU A 133 17.32 -6.89 5.30
N GLY A 134 17.81 -6.22 6.35
CA GLY A 134 19.18 -6.37 6.83
C GLY A 134 19.48 -7.79 7.33
N LYS A 135 18.60 -8.35 8.16
CA LYS A 135 18.74 -9.71 8.70
C LYS A 135 18.59 -10.78 7.61
N GLU A 136 17.65 -10.60 6.69
CA GLU A 136 17.45 -11.49 5.54
C GLU A 136 18.69 -11.53 4.64
N ARG A 137 19.33 -10.38 4.41
CA ARG A 137 20.59 -10.34 3.64
C ARG A 137 21.72 -11.09 4.35
N GLN A 138 21.90 -10.89 5.65
CA GLN A 138 22.89 -11.61 6.44
C GLN A 138 22.64 -13.12 6.44
N GLN A 139 21.37 -13.51 6.55
CA GLN A 139 20.95 -14.90 6.42
C GLN A 139 21.33 -15.43 5.03
N GLN A 140 20.94 -14.75 3.96
CA GLN A 140 21.22 -15.17 2.59
C GLN A 140 22.73 -15.30 2.34
N GLU A 141 23.54 -14.38 2.86
CA GLU A 141 25.00 -14.44 2.77
C GLU A 141 25.56 -15.66 3.52
N ALA A 142 25.09 -15.91 4.75
CA ALA A 142 25.50 -17.07 5.55
C ALA A 142 25.13 -18.39 4.85
N PHE A 143 23.92 -18.49 4.29
CA PHE A 143 23.43 -19.68 3.59
C PHE A 143 23.99 -19.83 2.17
N SER A 144 24.45 -18.75 1.52
CA SER A 144 25.01 -18.77 0.16
C SER A 144 26.14 -19.81 0.01
N ARG A 145 26.94 -19.99 1.07
CA ARG A 145 28.08 -20.93 1.13
C ARG A 145 27.63 -22.39 1.25
N PHE A 146 26.40 -22.62 1.67
CA PHE A 146 25.78 -23.92 1.90
C PHE A 146 24.68 -24.25 0.89
N THR A 147 24.51 -23.41 -0.13
CA THR A 147 23.59 -23.74 -1.22
C THR A 147 24.05 -25.01 -1.92
N ALA A 148 23.06 -25.77 -2.36
CA ALA A 148 23.18 -26.94 -3.21
C ALA A 148 24.29 -26.82 -4.26
N SER A 149 24.20 -25.77 -5.08
CA SER A 149 25.14 -25.47 -6.16
C SER A 149 26.55 -25.21 -5.65
N THR A 150 26.71 -24.41 -4.59
CA THR A 150 28.03 -24.11 -4.01
C THR A 150 28.69 -25.38 -3.45
N VAL A 151 27.94 -26.21 -2.72
CA VAL A 151 28.45 -27.47 -2.16
C VAL A 151 28.84 -28.44 -3.26
N LEU A 152 28.00 -28.62 -4.28
CA LEU A 152 28.31 -29.47 -5.44
C LEU A 152 29.56 -28.99 -6.19
N THR A 153 29.69 -27.68 -6.40
CA THR A 153 30.85 -27.09 -7.08
C THR A 153 32.13 -27.33 -6.29
N ARG A 154 32.11 -27.13 -4.97
CA ARG A 154 33.26 -27.42 -4.10
C ARG A 154 33.60 -28.91 -4.08
N LEU A 155 32.60 -29.79 -4.09
CA LEU A 155 32.82 -31.23 -4.15
C LEU A 155 33.47 -31.64 -5.47
N LYS A 156 33.01 -31.11 -6.61
CA LYS A 156 33.64 -31.31 -7.92
C LYS A 156 35.10 -30.86 -7.94
N ALA A 157 35.38 -29.66 -7.43
CA ALA A 157 36.75 -29.16 -7.32
C ALA A 157 37.64 -30.07 -6.46
N SER A 158 37.12 -30.55 -5.33
CA SER A 158 37.85 -31.47 -4.43
C SER A 158 38.10 -32.85 -5.05
N VAL A 159 37.22 -33.32 -5.95
CA VAL A 159 37.43 -34.55 -6.73
C VAL A 159 38.57 -34.33 -7.72
N TYR A 160 38.52 -33.24 -8.50
CA TYR A 160 39.54 -32.89 -9.48
C TYR A 160 40.92 -32.72 -8.82
N GLU A 161 41.00 -31.99 -7.70
CA GLU A 161 42.24 -31.81 -6.94
C GLU A 161 42.84 -33.14 -6.45
N SER A 162 42.00 -34.10 -6.04
CA SER A 162 42.50 -35.42 -5.61
C SER A 162 43.03 -36.24 -6.76
N ASP A 163 42.44 -36.09 -7.95
CA ASP A 163 42.87 -36.75 -9.17
C ASP A 163 44.24 -36.22 -9.60
N GLU A 164 44.37 -34.89 -9.70
CA GLU A 164 45.63 -34.19 -10.00
C GLU A 164 46.76 -34.53 -9.01
N LEU A 165 46.47 -34.58 -7.70
CA LEU A 165 47.46 -35.00 -6.70
C LEU A 165 47.90 -36.46 -6.92
N SER A 166 46.97 -37.35 -7.27
CA SER A 166 47.32 -38.75 -7.55
C SER A 166 48.16 -38.90 -8.82
N GLU A 167 47.87 -38.11 -9.86
CA GLU A 167 48.65 -38.05 -11.09
C GLU A 167 50.05 -37.46 -10.84
N SER A 168 50.16 -36.41 -10.01
CA SER A 168 51.46 -35.85 -9.61
C SER A 168 52.35 -36.87 -8.89
N VAL A 169 51.77 -37.67 -7.98
CA VAL A 169 52.50 -38.77 -7.31
C VAL A 169 52.90 -39.87 -8.30
N ALA A 170 52.04 -40.20 -9.26
CA ALA A 170 52.37 -41.15 -10.32
C ALA A 170 53.50 -40.64 -11.21
N GLN A 171 53.47 -39.38 -11.62
CA GLN A 171 54.51 -38.76 -12.42
C GLN A 171 55.85 -38.72 -11.66
N SER A 172 55.84 -38.35 -10.37
CA SER A 172 57.04 -38.35 -9.53
C SER A 172 57.68 -39.73 -9.42
N PHE A 173 56.90 -40.81 -9.44
CA PHE A 173 57.42 -42.18 -9.47
C PHE A 173 58.03 -42.52 -10.84
N LEU A 174 57.38 -42.15 -11.94
CA LEU A 174 57.90 -42.35 -13.30
C LEU A 174 59.21 -41.59 -13.55
N ASP A 175 59.35 -40.40 -12.96
CA ASP A 175 60.56 -39.58 -13.02
C ASP A 175 61.70 -40.14 -12.14
N GLY A 176 61.44 -41.19 -11.35
CA GLY A 176 62.42 -41.81 -10.45
C GLY A 176 62.66 -41.03 -9.15
N ASN A 177 61.85 -40.01 -8.86
CA ASN A 177 61.96 -39.17 -7.66
C ASN A 177 61.29 -39.80 -6.42
N LEU A 178 60.56 -40.91 -6.60
CA LEU A 178 59.83 -41.61 -5.55
C LEU A 178 60.12 -43.11 -5.61
N ASP A 179 60.40 -43.74 -4.47
CA ASP A 179 60.60 -45.19 -4.40
C ASP A 179 59.27 -45.97 -4.48
N HIS A 180 59.37 -47.27 -4.78
CA HIS A 180 58.21 -48.12 -5.00
C HIS A 180 57.27 -48.20 -3.77
N ASP A 181 57.83 -48.40 -2.58
CA ASP A 181 57.02 -48.58 -1.37
C ASP A 181 56.32 -47.27 -0.98
N SER A 182 56.99 -46.14 -1.15
CA SER A 182 56.40 -44.81 -0.94
C SER A 182 55.32 -44.48 -1.96
N PHE A 183 55.54 -44.82 -3.24
CA PHE A 183 54.54 -44.65 -4.29
C PHE A 183 53.26 -45.44 -3.96
N VAL A 184 53.39 -46.74 -3.68
CA VAL A 184 52.24 -47.62 -3.42
C VAL A 184 51.43 -47.11 -2.23
N LYS A 185 52.09 -46.65 -1.16
CA LYS A 185 51.41 -46.07 0.01
C LYS A 185 50.67 -44.78 -0.32
N GLN A 186 51.35 -43.80 -0.93
CA GLN A 186 50.78 -42.47 -1.19
C GLN A 186 49.68 -42.53 -2.25
N PHE A 187 49.93 -43.22 -3.36
CA PHE A 187 48.99 -43.32 -4.46
C PHE A 187 47.69 -44.02 -4.02
N ARG A 188 47.80 -45.11 -3.25
CA ARG A 188 46.62 -45.83 -2.74
C ARG A 188 45.76 -44.95 -1.83
N GLU A 189 46.37 -44.19 -0.93
CA GLU A 189 45.61 -43.29 -0.04
C GLU A 189 44.94 -42.16 -0.84
N LEU A 190 45.62 -41.55 -1.81
CA LEU A 190 45.03 -40.52 -2.67
C LEU A 190 43.88 -41.06 -3.52
N ARG A 191 44.06 -42.21 -4.19
CA ARG A 191 43.01 -42.84 -5.00
C ARG A 191 41.81 -43.27 -4.16
N LYS A 192 42.02 -43.74 -2.93
CA LYS A 192 40.93 -44.03 -1.99
C LYS A 192 40.09 -42.79 -1.69
N VAL A 193 40.74 -41.65 -1.43
CA VAL A 193 40.05 -40.38 -1.19
C VAL A 193 39.31 -39.90 -2.45
N TYR A 194 39.97 -39.97 -3.62
CA TYR A 194 39.35 -39.65 -4.90
C TYR A 194 38.08 -40.46 -5.14
N HIS A 195 38.15 -41.79 -5.07
CA HIS A 195 37.00 -42.66 -5.32
C HIS A 195 35.86 -42.41 -4.32
N LEU A 196 36.17 -42.19 -3.03
CA LEU A 196 35.16 -41.82 -2.03
C LEU A 196 34.45 -40.52 -2.38
N ARG A 197 35.19 -39.48 -2.81
CA ARG A 197 34.62 -38.18 -3.21
C ARG A 197 33.82 -38.31 -4.51
N ALA A 198 34.30 -39.07 -5.49
CA ALA A 198 33.63 -39.33 -6.76
C ALA A 198 32.30 -40.06 -6.57
N SER A 199 32.25 -41.11 -5.76
CA SER A 199 31.00 -41.81 -5.44
C SER A 199 30.00 -40.92 -4.70
N LYS A 200 30.48 -40.06 -3.79
CA LYS A 200 29.62 -39.07 -3.12
C LYS A 200 29.08 -38.03 -4.10
N LEU A 201 29.89 -37.58 -5.05
CA LEU A 201 29.47 -36.64 -6.10
C LEU A 201 28.41 -37.24 -7.02
N GLU A 202 28.64 -38.47 -7.50
CA GLU A 202 27.69 -39.18 -8.36
C GLU A 202 26.33 -39.34 -7.66
N ARG A 203 26.35 -39.77 -6.39
CA ARG A 203 25.13 -39.87 -5.59
C ARG A 203 24.45 -38.51 -5.39
N ALA A 204 25.22 -37.48 -5.06
CA ALA A 204 24.71 -36.13 -4.88
C ALA A 204 24.08 -35.55 -6.17
N GLN A 205 24.55 -35.94 -7.35
CA GLN A 205 23.95 -35.52 -8.62
C GLN A 205 22.69 -36.32 -9.00
N LYS A 206 22.63 -37.59 -8.59
CA LYS A 206 21.53 -38.51 -8.90
C LYS A 206 20.32 -38.30 -7.99
N ASP A 207 20.58 -38.14 -6.69
CA ASP A 207 19.55 -37.74 -5.75
C ASP A 207 19.22 -36.27 -6.05
N ARG A 208 17.96 -35.94 -6.41
CA ARG A 208 17.48 -34.56 -6.63
C ARG A 208 17.51 -33.68 -5.36
N LEU A 209 18.46 -33.92 -4.46
CA LEU A 209 18.68 -33.16 -3.22
C LEU A 209 19.08 -31.70 -3.49
N PHE A 210 19.40 -31.37 -4.74
CA PHE A 210 19.99 -30.09 -5.13
C PHE A 210 19.29 -29.39 -6.31
N THR A 211 18.18 -29.94 -6.80
CA THR A 211 17.32 -29.33 -7.82
C THR A 211 15.97 -28.96 -7.22
N LEU A 212 15.90 -27.73 -6.70
CA LEU A 212 14.66 -26.95 -6.52
C LEU A 212 14.74 -25.73 -7.42
#